data_AF-K2BIW5-F1
#
_entry.id   AF-K2BIW5-F1
#
_cell.length_a   1.000
_cell.length_b   1.000
_cell.length_c   1.000
_cell.angle_alpha   90.00
_cell.angle_beta   90.00
_cell.angle_gamma   90.00
#
_symmetry.space_group_name_H-M   'P 1'
#
loop_
_entity.id
_entity.type
_entity.pdbx_description
1 polymer ?
#
loop_
_entity_poly.entity_id
_entity_poly.type
_entity_poly.pdbx_seq_one_letter_code
_entity_poly.pdbx_strand_id
1 'polypeptide(L)'
;MKHSSGFTLIEVMVVVVILGILAAIIVPKIMSRPEQARIVKVKQDILAIQSALDLYKLDNGIYPSTDQGLEALVKKPTSSPIPQNWKSEGYLQQLPTDPWGQPYQYVNEDEKLRIFSFGPKGKEGNSEIGNWNIDENTTTSSTS
;
A
#
# COMPACT_ATOMS: atom_id res chain seq x y z
N MET A 1 34.11 -52.21 27.14
CA MET A 1 33.09 -52.83 26.25
C MET A 1 31.94 -51.83 26.15
N LYS A 2 31.66 -51.27 24.96
CA LYS A 2 30.56 -50.31 24.77
C LYS A 2 29.26 -51.08 24.55
N HIS A 3 28.29 -50.91 25.43
CA HIS A 3 26.93 -51.40 25.20
C HIS A 3 26.28 -50.53 24.11
N SER A 4 25.95 -51.14 22.98
CA SER A 4 25.09 -50.52 21.97
C SER A 4 23.65 -50.77 22.39
N SER A 5 23.01 -49.77 22.98
CA SER A 5 21.58 -49.78 23.28
C SER A 5 20.81 -49.65 21.96
N GLY A 6 20.12 -50.72 21.56
CA GLY A 6 19.23 -50.71 20.39
C GLY A 6 17.88 -50.06 20.74
N PHE A 7 17.36 -49.23 19.84
CA PHE A 7 16.02 -48.67 19.96
C PHE A 7 14.95 -49.78 19.87
N THR A 8 13.86 -49.62 20.62
CA THR A 8 12.72 -50.53 20.55
C THR A 8 11.76 -50.14 19.43
N LEU A 9 11.10 -51.12 18.82
CA LEU A 9 10.09 -50.88 17.77
C LEU A 9 8.94 -49.98 18.26
N ILE A 10 8.52 -50.15 19.52
CA ILE A 10 7.43 -49.37 20.11
C ILE A 10 7.79 -47.88 20.25
N GLU A 11 9.05 -47.57 20.52
CA GLU A 11 9.53 -46.19 20.66
C GLU A 11 9.48 -45.44 19.32
N VAL A 12 9.86 -46.12 18.23
CA VAL A 12 9.74 -45.56 16.87
C VAL A 12 8.27 -45.40 16.47
N MET A 13 7.40 -46.35 16.82
CA MET A 13 5.97 -46.28 16.53
C MET A 13 5.29 -45.09 17.21
N VAL A 14 5.59 -44.84 18.49
CA VAL A 14 5.03 -43.70 19.21
C VAL A 14 5.49 -42.37 18.58
N VAL A 15 6.77 -42.28 18.18
CA VAL A 15 7.31 -41.08 17.54
C VAL A 15 6.62 -40.78 16.20
N VAL A 16 6.41 -41.78 15.33
CA VAL A 16 5.75 -41.54 14.03
C VAL A 16 4.26 -41.18 14.19
N VAL A 17 3.59 -41.70 15.22
CA VAL A 17 2.20 -41.33 15.53
C VAL A 17 2.13 -39.87 15.99
N ILE A 18 3.01 -39.44 16.90
CA ILE A 18 3.07 -38.04 17.36
C ILE A 18 3.42 -37.11 16.19
N LEU A 19 4.39 -37.48 15.35
CA LEU A 19 4.75 -36.70 14.17
C LEU A 19 3.58 -36.61 13.16
N GLY A 20 2.81 -37.68 12.97
CA GLY A 20 1.62 -37.68 12.13
C GLY A 20 0.52 -36.76 12.65
N ILE A 21 0.28 -36.75 13.98
CA ILE A 21 -0.68 -35.85 14.62
C ILE A 21 -0.22 -34.40 14.50
N LEU A 22 1.06 -34.12 14.79
CA LEU A 22 1.62 -32.77 14.70
C LEU A 22 1.56 -32.25 13.26
N ALA A 23 1.91 -33.07 12.27
CA ALA A 23 1.86 -32.71 10.86
C ALA A 23 0.45 -32.32 10.39
N ALA A 24 -0.61 -32.94 10.95
CA ALA A 24 -1.99 -32.62 10.61
C ALA A 24 -2.48 -31.26 11.15
N ILE A 25 -1.84 -30.74 12.20
CA ILE A 25 -2.25 -29.50 12.89
C ILE A 25 -1.55 -28.27 12.30
N ILE A 26 -0.46 -28.44 11.55
CA ILE A 26 0.28 -27.34 10.93
C ILE A 26 -0.43 -26.89 9.65
N VAL A 27 -1.55 -26.21 9.80
CA VAL A 27 -2.06 -25.32 8.75
C VAL A 27 -1.39 -23.97 8.98
N PRO A 28 -0.44 -23.53 8.13
CA PRO A 28 0.01 -22.15 8.17
C PRO A 28 -1.19 -21.29 7.76
N LYS A 29 -1.89 -20.77 8.76
CA LYS A 29 -3.00 -19.84 8.57
C LYS A 29 -2.38 -18.48 8.27
N ILE A 30 -1.79 -18.34 7.09
CA ILE A 30 -1.43 -17.04 6.52
C ILE A 30 -2.74 -16.42 6.02
N MET A 31 -3.66 -16.15 6.95
CA MET A 31 -4.72 -15.19 6.72
C MET A 31 -4.05 -13.84 6.74
N SER A 32 -3.56 -13.42 5.58
CA SER A 32 -3.54 -12.01 5.23
C SER A 32 -4.94 -11.51 5.58
N ARG A 33 -5.08 -10.78 6.70
CA ARG A 33 -6.25 -10.00 7.11
C ARG A 33 -6.02 -8.61 6.54
N PRO A 34 -6.26 -8.41 5.24
CA PRO A 34 -5.41 -7.50 4.51
C PRO A 34 -6.18 -6.29 4.02
N GLU A 35 -7.47 -6.41 3.75
CA GLU A 35 -8.17 -5.46 2.90
C GLU A 35 -8.44 -4.14 3.60
N GLN A 36 -8.96 -4.16 4.83
CA GLN A 36 -9.15 -2.93 5.59
C GLN A 36 -7.81 -2.25 5.92
N ALA A 37 -6.77 -3.02 6.24
CA ALA A 37 -5.42 -2.48 6.47
C ALA A 37 -4.83 -1.87 5.19
N ARG A 38 -5.05 -2.50 4.03
CA ARG A 38 -4.69 -1.95 2.71
C ARG A 38 -5.43 -0.65 2.45
N ILE A 39 -6.74 -0.60 2.67
CA ILE A 39 -7.55 0.61 2.52
C ILE A 39 -7.04 1.72 3.44
N VAL A 40 -6.77 1.44 4.72
CA VAL A 40 -6.21 2.43 5.66
C VAL A 40 -4.86 2.96 5.17
N LYS A 41 -3.97 2.08 4.71
CA LYS A 41 -2.69 2.47 4.11
C LYS A 41 -2.90 3.41 2.92
N VAL A 42 -3.83 3.09 2.02
CA VAL A 42 -4.16 3.91 0.86
C VAL A 42 -4.61 5.31 1.27
N LYS A 43 -5.45 5.41 2.30
CA LYS A 43 -5.90 6.71 2.82
C LYS A 43 -4.73 7.52 3.37
N GLN A 44 -3.85 6.89 4.15
CA GLN A 44 -2.65 7.55 4.69
C GLN A 44 -1.72 8.04 3.59
N ASP A 45 -1.49 7.21 2.57
CA ASP A 45 -0.66 7.57 1.42
C ASP A 45 -1.27 8.75 0.64
N ILE A 46 -2.59 8.76 0.41
CA ILE A 46 -3.30 9.89 -0.25
C ILE A 46 -3.16 11.18 0.56
N LEU A 47 -3.33 11.13 1.89
CA LEU A 47 -3.17 12.31 2.75
C LEU A 47 -1.73 12.84 2.75
N ALA A 48 -0.74 11.95 2.74
CA ALA A 48 0.67 12.33 2.64
C ALA A 48 1.00 12.97 1.29
N ILE A 49 0.47 12.42 0.19
CA ILE A 49 0.62 12.99 -1.16
C ILE A 49 -0.05 14.37 -1.23
N GLN A 50 -1.28 14.51 -0.71
CA GLN A 50 -1.99 15.79 -0.66
C GLN A 50 -1.16 16.84 0.10
N SER A 51 -0.64 16.48 1.27
CA SER A 51 0.21 17.38 2.06
C SER A 51 1.47 17.82 1.30
N ALA A 52 2.08 16.92 0.54
CA ALA A 52 3.23 17.23 -0.29
C ALA A 52 2.88 18.14 -1.48
N LEU A 53 1.71 17.95 -2.10
CA LEU A 53 1.19 18.83 -3.16
C LEU A 53 0.89 20.23 -2.62
N ASP A 54 0.30 20.33 -1.43
CA ASP A 54 0.01 21.61 -0.78
C ASP A 54 1.32 22.38 -0.50
N LEU A 55 2.36 21.68 -0.03
CA LEU A 55 3.69 22.25 0.15
C LEU A 55 4.34 22.66 -1.17
N TYR A 56 4.17 21.86 -2.23
CA TYR A 56 4.62 22.22 -3.57
C TYR A 56 3.95 23.51 -4.05
N LYS A 57 2.63 23.64 -3.87
CA LYS A 57 1.90 24.86 -4.22
C LYS A 57 2.31 26.04 -3.35
N LEU A 58 2.59 25.83 -2.08
CA LEU A 58 3.06 26.90 -1.20
C LEU A 58 4.38 27.51 -1.70
N ASP A 59 5.33 26.68 -2.12
CA ASP A 59 6.63 27.14 -2.60
C ASP A 59 6.56 27.73 -4.02
N ASN A 60 5.78 27.11 -4.91
CA ASN A 60 5.78 27.41 -6.34
C ASN A 60 4.57 28.23 -6.83
N GLY A 61 3.59 28.47 -5.96
CA GLY A 61 2.33 29.18 -6.26
C GLY A 61 1.28 28.36 -7.01
N ILE A 62 1.65 27.20 -7.55
CA ILE A 62 0.80 26.35 -8.38
C ILE A 62 0.98 24.87 -8.04
N TYR A 63 -0.04 24.06 -8.28
CA TYR A 63 0.12 22.60 -8.27
C TYR A 63 0.82 22.10 -9.54
N PRO A 64 1.43 20.90 -9.50
CA PRO A 64 1.88 20.23 -10.71
C PRO A 64 0.73 20.05 -11.71
N SER A 65 1.05 20.14 -13.00
CA SER A 65 0.08 19.79 -14.06
C SER A 65 -0.16 18.28 -14.11
N THR A 66 -1.27 17.85 -14.73
CA THR A 66 -1.57 16.43 -14.93
C THR A 66 -0.46 15.72 -15.71
N ASP A 67 0.17 16.39 -16.69
CA ASP A 67 1.27 15.84 -17.48
C ASP A 67 2.57 15.68 -16.68
N GLN A 68 2.78 16.53 -15.67
CA GLN A 68 3.91 16.42 -14.75
C GLN A 68 3.69 15.30 -13.72
N GLY A 69 2.44 15.02 -13.38
CA GLY A 69 2.06 13.94 -12.48
C GLY A 69 2.55 14.13 -11.04
N LEU A 70 2.56 13.03 -10.29
CA LEU A 70 3.09 12.98 -8.93
C LEU A 70 4.62 12.98 -8.92
N GLU A 71 5.26 12.65 -10.04
CA GLU A 71 6.71 12.66 -10.22
C GLU A 71 7.32 14.02 -9.90
N ALA A 72 6.56 15.10 -10.10
CA ALA A 72 6.92 16.46 -9.73
C ALA A 72 7.25 16.64 -8.23
N LEU A 73 6.73 15.75 -7.37
CA LEU A 73 6.99 15.76 -5.93
C LEU A 73 8.34 15.15 -5.56
N VAL A 74 8.92 14.32 -6.42
CA VAL A 74 10.20 13.63 -6.16
C VAL A 74 11.32 14.23 -7.00
N LYS A 75 11.03 14.61 -8.24
CA LYS A 75 12.00 15.16 -9.18
C LYS A 75 11.49 16.47 -9.75
N LYS A 76 12.39 17.45 -9.88
CA LYS A 76 12.07 18.74 -10.50
C LYS A 76 11.52 18.55 -11.92
N PRO A 77 10.29 19.01 -12.20
CA PRO A 77 9.74 19.03 -13.55
C PRO A 77 10.57 19.88 -14.50
N THR A 78 10.73 19.39 -15.73
CA THR A 78 11.36 20.13 -16.84
C THR A 78 10.33 20.65 -17.84
N SER A 79 9.09 20.16 -17.79
CA SER A 79 7.98 20.61 -18.61
C SER A 79 7.30 21.85 -18.02
N SER A 80 6.68 22.66 -18.87
CA SER A 80 5.91 23.82 -18.44
C SER A 80 4.63 23.38 -17.69
N PRO A 81 4.25 24.05 -16.58
CA PRO A 81 4.94 25.17 -15.96
C PRO A 81 6.15 24.73 -15.13
N ILE A 82 7.31 25.34 -15.40
CA ILE A 82 8.55 25.02 -14.69
C ILE A 82 8.53 25.69 -13.31
N PRO A 83 8.63 24.94 -12.20
CA PRO A 83 8.60 25.52 -10.87
C PRO A 83 9.86 26.35 -10.60
N GLN A 84 9.67 27.57 -10.09
CA GLN A 84 10.76 28.49 -9.79
C GLN A 84 11.46 28.15 -8.47
N ASN A 85 10.70 27.79 -7.42
CA ASN A 85 11.20 27.58 -6.06
C ASN A 85 11.14 26.10 -5.64
N TRP A 86 11.32 25.18 -6.58
CA TRP A 86 11.30 23.75 -6.30
C TRP A 86 12.40 23.36 -5.30
N LYS A 87 12.03 22.73 -4.18
CA LYS A 87 12.98 22.25 -3.17
C LYS A 87 13.91 21.20 -3.73
N SER A 88 15.23 21.41 -3.64
CA SER A 88 16.25 20.47 -4.16
C SER A 88 16.14 19.04 -3.61
N GLU A 89 15.62 18.88 -2.39
CA GLU A 89 15.40 17.57 -1.75
C GLU A 89 14.10 16.88 -2.18
N GLY A 90 13.24 17.57 -2.95
CA GLY A 90 11.88 17.14 -3.25
C GLY A 90 10.89 17.41 -2.11
N TYR A 91 9.65 17.01 -2.36
CA TYR A 91 8.51 17.07 -1.44
C TYR A 91 8.18 15.68 -0.87
N LEU A 92 8.56 14.62 -1.60
CA LEU A 92 8.53 13.23 -1.17
C LEU A 92 9.88 12.58 -1.49
N GLN A 93 10.34 11.68 -0.61
CA GLN A 93 11.55 10.89 -0.87
C GLN A 93 11.35 9.90 -2.02
N GLN A 94 10.17 9.29 -2.08
CA GLN A 94 9.74 8.39 -3.14
C GLN A 94 8.23 8.39 -3.24
N LEU A 95 7.70 8.06 -4.42
CA LEU A 95 6.27 7.87 -4.57
C LEU A 95 5.85 6.54 -3.93
N PRO A 96 4.86 6.54 -3.01
CA PRO A 96 4.31 5.30 -2.52
C PRO A 96 3.63 4.56 -3.68
N THR A 97 3.65 3.24 -3.62
CA THR A 97 2.82 2.38 -4.46
C THR A 97 1.66 1.90 -3.62
N ASP A 98 0.48 1.77 -4.23
CA ASP A 98 -0.66 1.25 -3.51
C ASP A 98 -0.44 -0.22 -3.09
N PRO A 99 -1.24 -0.75 -2.16
CA PRO A 99 -1.05 -2.11 -1.67
C PRO A 99 -1.37 -3.23 -2.66
N TRP A 100 -1.86 -2.90 -3.85
CA TRP A 100 -2.11 -3.82 -4.96
C TRP A 100 -1.05 -3.68 -6.06
N GLY A 101 -0.01 -2.88 -5.84
CA GLY A 101 1.13 -2.72 -6.74
C GLY A 101 0.89 -1.73 -7.87
N GLN A 102 -0.17 -0.93 -7.81
CA GLN A 102 -0.45 0.09 -8.81
C GLN A 102 0.01 1.48 -8.34
N PRO A 103 0.49 2.33 -9.27
CA PRO A 103 0.82 3.71 -8.96
C PRO A 103 -0.45 4.52 -8.68
N TYR A 104 -0.35 5.47 -7.76
CA TYR A 104 -1.40 6.46 -7.53
C TYR A 104 -1.62 7.31 -8.78
N GLN A 105 -2.87 7.61 -9.04
CA GLN A 105 -3.30 8.48 -10.13
C GLN A 105 -3.48 9.90 -9.62
N TYR A 106 -3.12 10.85 -10.46
CA TYR A 106 -3.23 12.28 -10.18
C TYR A 106 -3.82 12.99 -11.38
N VAL A 107 -4.84 13.80 -11.12
CA VAL A 107 -5.47 14.67 -12.10
C VAL A 107 -5.65 16.05 -11.48
N ASN A 108 -5.25 17.08 -12.23
CA ASN A 108 -5.47 18.47 -11.87
C ASN A 108 -6.30 19.14 -12.96
N GLU A 109 -7.58 19.36 -12.68
CA GLU A 109 -8.53 20.08 -13.54
C GLU A 109 -8.89 21.40 -12.86
N ASP A 110 -8.33 22.52 -13.32
CA ASP A 110 -8.62 23.87 -12.80
C ASP A 110 -8.51 23.98 -11.26
N GLU A 111 -7.37 23.56 -10.71
CA GLU A 111 -7.09 23.48 -9.27
C GLU A 111 -7.92 22.45 -8.47
N LYS A 112 -8.80 21.68 -9.12
CA LYS A 112 -9.48 20.55 -8.50
C LYS A 112 -8.59 19.32 -8.60
N LEU A 113 -7.87 19.06 -7.52
CA LEU A 113 -6.99 17.90 -7.43
C LEU A 113 -7.79 16.63 -7.16
N ARG A 114 -7.53 15.60 -7.96
CA ARG A 114 -7.97 14.23 -7.72
C ARG A 114 -6.76 13.33 -7.56
N ILE A 115 -6.63 12.73 -6.38
CA ILE A 115 -5.57 11.75 -6.08
C ILE A 115 -6.28 10.46 -5.69
N PHE A 116 -5.99 9.37 -6.37
CA PHE A 116 -6.69 8.11 -6.13
C PHE A 116 -5.87 6.86 -6.48
N SER A 117 -6.23 5.74 -5.86
CA SER A 117 -5.87 4.39 -6.28
C SER A 117 -7.10 3.74 -6.91
N PHE A 118 -6.90 2.88 -7.90
CA PHE A 118 -7.98 2.07 -8.48
C PHE A 118 -8.53 1.01 -7.51
N GLY A 119 -7.81 0.74 -6.43
CA GLY A 119 -8.23 -0.18 -5.39
C GLY A 119 -8.08 -1.65 -5.78
N PRO A 120 -8.69 -2.57 -5.02
CA PRO A 120 -8.47 -4.02 -5.14
C PRO A 120 -8.87 -4.63 -6.47
N LYS A 121 -9.81 -4.01 -7.19
CA LYS A 121 -10.30 -4.51 -8.48
C LYS A 121 -9.68 -3.79 -9.67
N GLY A 122 -8.74 -2.88 -9.44
CA GLY A 122 -8.06 -2.13 -10.49
C GLY A 122 -9.01 -1.25 -11.30
N LYS A 123 -8.52 -0.79 -12.46
CA LYS A 123 -9.16 0.25 -13.29
C LYS A 123 -10.58 -0.08 -13.75
N GLU A 124 -10.91 -1.36 -13.91
CA GLU A 124 -12.22 -1.81 -14.42
C GLU A 124 -13.24 -2.09 -13.32
N GLY A 125 -12.81 -2.00 -12.05
CA GLY A 125 -13.54 -2.55 -10.92
C GLY A 125 -14.42 -1.59 -10.14
N ASN A 126 -14.44 -0.30 -10.51
CA ASN A 126 -15.13 0.78 -9.79
C ASN A 126 -14.87 0.77 -8.27
N SER A 127 -13.65 0.39 -7.86
CA SER A 127 -13.25 0.31 -6.45
C SER A 127 -12.31 1.44 -6.05
N GLU A 128 -12.43 2.59 -6.72
CA GLU A 128 -11.51 3.72 -6.55
C GLU A 128 -11.58 4.28 -5.13
N ILE A 129 -10.39 4.48 -4.56
CA ILE A 129 -10.21 5.13 -3.27
C ILE A 129 -9.45 6.42 -3.54
N GLY A 130 -10.12 7.55 -3.36
CA GLY A 130 -9.60 8.85 -3.68
C GLY A 130 -9.82 9.87 -2.58
N ASN A 131 -9.22 11.05 -2.75
CA ASN A 131 -9.37 12.16 -1.82
C ASN A 131 -10.84 12.64 -1.67
N TRP A 132 -11.72 12.38 -2.65
CA TRP A 132 -13.13 12.76 -2.60
C TRP A 132 -14.05 11.81 -1.80
N ASN A 133 -13.62 10.56 -1.56
CA ASN A 133 -14.42 9.53 -0.87
C ASN A 133 -13.69 8.91 0.33
N ILE A 134 -12.68 9.61 0.86
CA ILE A 134 -11.77 9.08 1.87
C ILE A 134 -12.47 8.75 3.19
N ASP A 135 -13.51 9.50 3.53
CA ASP A 135 -14.30 9.32 4.77
C ASP A 135 -15.44 8.29 4.60
N GLU A 136 -16.04 8.21 3.42
CA GLU A 136 -17.20 7.33 3.13
C GLU A 136 -16.85 5.84 3.28
N ASN A 137 -15.62 5.46 2.97
CA ASN A 137 -15.18 4.07 3.01
C ASN A 137 -14.90 3.55 4.45
N THR A 138 -15.33 4.27 5.48
CA THR A 138 -15.30 3.85 6.91
C THR A 138 -16.65 3.34 7.41
N THR A 139 -17.74 3.69 6.74
CA THR A 139 -19.12 3.51 7.25
C THR A 139 -19.80 2.24 6.73
N THR A 140 -19.27 1.61 5.69
CA THR A 140 -19.89 0.41 5.09
C THR A 140 -19.57 -0.89 5.83
N SER A 141 -18.70 -0.85 6.85
CA SER A 141 -18.38 -2.00 7.71
C SER A 141 -19.16 -2.07 9.03
N SER A 142 -20.10 -1.15 9.29
CA SER A 142 -20.89 -1.10 10.53
C SER A 142 -22.39 -1.43 10.38
N THR A 143 -22.84 -1.87 9.21
CA THR A 143 -24.22 -2.33 9.00
C THR A 143 -24.24 -3.63 8.21
N SER A 144 -24.14 -4.73 8.93
CA SER A 144 -24.67 -6.05 8.56
C SER A 144 -25.20 -6.70 9.83
#